data_AF-A0ABD1XCG2-F1
#
_entry.id   AF-A0ABD1XCG2-F1
#
_cell.length_a   1.000
_cell.length_b   1.000
_cell.length_c   1.000
_cell.angle_alpha   90.00
_cell.angle_beta   90.00
_cell.angle_gamma   90.00
#
_symmetry.space_group_name_H-M   'P 1'
#
loop_
_entity.id
_entity.type
_entity.pdbx_description
1 polymer ?
#
loop_
_entity_poly.entity_id
_entity_poly.type
_entity_poly.pdbx_seq_one_letter_code
_entity_poly.pdbx_strand_id
1 'polypeptide(L)'
;MVVIPTRELAKQVEKEFKESALYLNTVCIYRGVSYITQESALSRGVDVVVGTPGIIIDLINNNCLKLVEVQYLVLDEAGQMLAVGFEEDVEVILQNLPSER
;
A
#
# COMPACT_ATOMS: atom_id res chain seq x y z
N MET A 1 6.41 2.61 1.53
CA MET A 1 5.09 1.93 1.44
C MET A 1 4.59 1.61 2.83
N VAL A 2 3.30 1.85 3.09
CA VAL A 2 2.64 1.55 4.37
C VAL A 2 1.50 0.56 4.12
N VAL A 3 1.53 -0.58 4.79
CA VAL A 3 0.49 -1.62 4.74
C VAL A 3 -0.29 -1.57 6.04
N ILE A 4 -1.61 -1.48 5.95
CA ILE A 4 -2.50 -1.21 7.09
C ILE A 4 -3.81 -2.02 6.98
N PRO A 5 -4.39 -2.53 8.08
CA PRO A 5 -5.48 -3.51 7.99
C PRO A 5 -6.82 -2.96 7.50
N THR A 6 -7.07 -1.65 7.62
CA THR A 6 -8.39 -1.08 7.34
C THR A 6 -8.33 0.16 6.45
N ARG A 7 -9.42 0.39 5.71
CA ARG A 7 -9.59 1.56 4.84
C ARG A 7 -9.59 2.86 5.65
N GLU A 8 -10.23 2.85 6.81
CA GLU A 8 -10.41 4.01 7.67
C GLU A 8 -9.04 4.50 8.18
N LEU A 9 -8.19 3.58 8.63
CA LEU A 9 -6.82 3.89 9.01
C LEU A 9 -5.97 4.33 7.80
N ALA A 10 -6.11 3.67 6.65
CA ALA A 10 -5.39 4.05 5.43
C ALA A 10 -5.65 5.52 5.02
N LYS A 11 -6.90 5.97 5.14
CA LYS A 11 -7.29 7.37 4.87
C LYS A 11 -6.71 8.35 5.89
N GLN A 12 -6.61 7.94 7.16
CA GLN A 12 -6.01 8.77 8.21
C GLN A 12 -4.52 8.98 7.93
N VAL A 13 -3.78 7.91 7.64
CA VAL A 13 -2.36 7.98 7.30
C VAL A 13 -2.14 8.79 6.01
N GLU A 14 -2.96 8.61 4.98
CA GLU A 14 -2.89 9.44 3.76
C GLU A 14 -3.04 10.93 4.07
N LYS A 15 -4.00 11.28 4.94
CA LYS A 15 -4.22 12.66 5.37
C LYS A 15 -2.99 13.23 6.08
N GLU A 16 -2.38 12.47 6.98
CA GLU A 16 -1.16 12.91 7.69
C GLU A 16 0.01 13.18 6.74
N PHE A 17 0.24 12.32 5.75
CA PHE A 17 1.24 12.57 4.71
C PHE A 17 0.93 13.82 3.89
N LYS A 18 -0.34 14.02 3.50
CA LYS A 18 -0.75 15.21 2.74
C LYS A 18 -0.63 16.50 3.55
N GLU A 19 -0.73 16.45 4.88
CA GLU A 19 -0.59 17.63 5.74
C GLU A 19 0.86 17.90 6.14
N SER A 20 1.66 16.85 6.34
CA SER A 20 3.01 16.95 6.93
C SER A 20 4.14 16.87 5.90
N ALA A 21 3.90 16.23 4.76
CA ALA A 21 4.89 15.96 3.72
C ALA A 21 4.38 16.38 2.33
N LEU A 22 4.04 17.66 2.20
CA LEU A 22 3.48 18.27 0.97
C LEU A 22 4.31 18.06 -0.31
N TYR A 23 5.59 17.75 -0.16
CA TYR A 23 6.52 17.48 -1.27
C TYR A 23 6.49 16.02 -1.75
N LEU A 24 5.82 15.12 -1.05
CA LEU A 24 5.68 13.71 -1.42
C LEU A 24 4.32 13.46 -2.08
N ASN A 25 4.33 12.82 -3.24
CA ASN A 25 3.13 12.29 -3.85
C ASN A 25 2.72 11.03 -3.09
N THR A 26 1.55 11.10 -2.43
CA THR A 26 0.98 9.99 -1.66
C THR A 26 -0.30 9.50 -2.31
N VAL A 27 -0.45 8.18 -2.44
CA VAL A 27 -1.68 7.54 -2.87
C VAL A 27 -2.18 6.57 -1.82
N CYS A 28 -3.49 6.57 -1.60
CA CYS A 28 -4.17 5.60 -0.75
C CYS A 28 -4.95 4.59 -1.61
N ILE A 29 -4.68 3.30 -1.43
CA ILE A 29 -5.31 2.20 -2.15
C ILE A 29 -6.04 1.27 -1.18
N TYR A 30 -7.31 0.99 -1.45
CA TYR A 30 -8.14 0.09 -0.63
C TYR A 30 -9.39 -0.36 -1.41
N ARG A 31 -10.09 -1.38 -0.89
CA ARG A 31 -11.35 -1.86 -1.49
C ARG A 31 -12.45 -0.79 -1.48
N GLY A 32 -13.23 -0.73 -2.56
CA GLY A 32 -14.33 0.23 -2.73
C GLY A 32 -13.98 1.50 -3.52
N VAL A 33 -12.75 1.58 -4.05
CA VAL A 33 -12.35 2.55 -5.08
C VAL A 33 -12.21 1.82 -6.41
N SER A 34 -12.55 2.49 -7.52
CA SER A 34 -12.38 1.92 -8.86
C SER A 34 -10.92 1.53 -9.10
N TYR A 35 -10.71 0.34 -9.66
CA TYR A 35 -9.40 -0.16 -10.01
C TYR A 35 -8.66 0.78 -10.98
N ILE A 36 -9.37 1.27 -11.99
CA ILE A 36 -8.85 2.22 -12.99
C ILE A 36 -8.37 3.53 -12.34
N THR A 37 -9.05 4.00 -11.29
CA THR A 37 -8.63 5.20 -10.56
C THR A 37 -7.32 4.96 -9.81
N GLN A 38 -7.20 3.81 -9.16
CA GLN A 38 -5.98 3.44 -8.42
C GLN A 38 -4.80 3.24 -9.39
N GLU A 39 -5.02 2.54 -10.51
CA GLU A 39 -4.03 2.36 -11.57
C GLU A 39 -3.59 3.70 -12.18
N SER A 40 -4.52 4.60 -12.48
CA SER A 40 -4.19 5.93 -13.01
C SER A 40 -3.42 6.79 -12.01
N ALA A 41 -3.64 6.60 -10.71
CA ALA A 41 -2.87 7.31 -9.68
C ALA A 41 -1.45 6.76 -9.58
N LEU A 42 -1.27 5.43 -9.63
CA LEU A 42 0.03 4.77 -9.60
C LEU A 42 0.88 5.08 -10.85
N SER A 43 0.27 5.12 -12.03
CA SER A 43 0.98 5.34 -13.30
C SER A 43 1.60 6.73 -13.46
N ARG A 44 1.21 7.69 -12.61
CA ARG A 44 1.82 9.04 -12.56
C ARG A 44 3.16 9.08 -11.83
N GLY A 45 3.56 7.98 -11.19
CA GLY A 45 4.65 7.97 -10.23
C GLY A 45 4.18 8.42 -8.86
N VAL A 46 4.66 7.75 -7.82
CA VAL A 46 4.24 7.96 -6.43
C VAL A 46 5.41 7.70 -5.50
N ASP A 47 5.56 8.56 -4.49
CA ASP A 47 6.60 8.44 -3.48
C ASP A 47 6.14 7.54 -2.32
N VAL A 48 4.86 7.65 -1.94
CA VAL A 48 4.27 6.90 -0.83
C VAL A 48 2.98 6.21 -1.24
N VAL A 49 2.96 4.89 -1.15
CA VAL A 49 1.73 4.08 -1.23
C VAL A 49 1.29 3.70 0.17
N VAL A 50 0.04 4.01 0.52
CA VAL A 50 -0.64 3.57 1.74
C VAL A 50 -1.78 2.64 1.33
N GLY A 51 -1.88 1.43 1.89
CA GLY A 51 -2.98 0.57 1.48
C GLY A 51 -3.22 -0.70 2.28
N THR A 52 -4.35 -1.33 1.98
CA THR A 52 -4.77 -2.60 2.61
C THR A 52 -4.18 -3.81 1.89
N PRO A 53 -3.76 -4.89 2.59
CA PRO A 53 -3.04 -6.02 1.99
C PRO A 53 -3.68 -6.58 0.72
N GLY A 54 -4.97 -6.93 0.77
CA GLY A 54 -5.65 -7.54 -0.38
C GLY A 54 -5.66 -6.68 -1.65
N ILE A 55 -5.84 -5.35 -1.57
CA ILE A 55 -5.81 -4.51 -2.79
C ILE A 55 -4.40 -4.36 -3.34
N ILE A 56 -3.39 -4.35 -2.47
CA ILE A 56 -2.00 -4.27 -2.85
C ILE A 56 -1.65 -5.48 -3.72
N ILE A 57 -2.05 -6.67 -3.28
CA ILE A 57 -1.83 -7.92 -4.01
C ILE A 57 -2.59 -7.92 -5.32
N ASP A 58 -3.86 -7.49 -5.31
CA ASP A 58 -4.64 -7.34 -6.53
C ASP A 58 -3.91 -6.44 -7.55
N LEU A 59 -3.29 -5.34 -7.10
CA LEU A 59 -2.54 -4.42 -7.95
C LEU A 59 -1.18 -4.97 -8.40
N ILE A 60 -0.51 -5.77 -7.57
CA ILE A 60 0.75 -6.46 -7.93
C ILE A 60 0.47 -7.52 -9.00
N ASN A 61 -0.53 -8.38 -8.78
CA ASN A 61 -0.87 -9.49 -9.68
C ASN A 61 -1.26 -9.02 -11.09
N ASN A 62 -1.87 -7.85 -11.17
CA ASN A 62 -2.25 -7.21 -12.43
C ASN A 62 -1.14 -6.33 -13.04
N ASN A 63 0.09 -6.37 -12.50
CA ASN A 63 1.23 -5.56 -12.92
C ASN A 63 1.03 -4.04 -12.84
N CYS A 64 0.06 -3.55 -12.06
CA CYS A 64 -0.20 -2.12 -11.87
C CYS A 64 0.69 -1.51 -10.78
N LEU A 65 1.13 -2.31 -9.80
CA LEU A 65 2.05 -1.90 -8.75
C LEU A 65 3.30 -2.79 -8.77
N LYS A 66 4.46 -2.19 -8.95
CA LYS A 66 5.76 -2.87 -8.90
C LYS A 66 6.49 -2.44 -7.64
N LEU A 67 6.90 -3.38 -6.81
CA LEU A 67 7.57 -3.07 -5.54
C LEU A 67 9.10 -2.97 -5.65
N VAL A 68 9.66 -3.08 -6.86
CA VAL A 68 11.11 -3.14 -7.11
C VAL A 68 11.86 -1.88 -6.66
N GLU A 69 11.19 -0.74 -6.57
CA GLU A 69 11.76 0.55 -6.14
C GLU A 69 11.42 0.89 -4.67
N VAL A 70 10.75 -0.02 -3.94
CA VAL A 70 10.36 0.23 -2.56
C VAL A 70 11.57 0.10 -1.63
N GLN A 71 11.99 1.23 -1.07
CA GLN A 71 13.09 1.30 -0.09
C GLN A 71 12.63 1.04 1.35
N TYR A 72 11.40 1.44 1.67
CA TYR A 72 10.85 1.34 3.03
C TYR A 72 9.48 0.68 3.02
N LEU A 73 9.30 -0.33 3.87
CA LEU A 73 8.02 -0.96 4.17
C LEU A 73 7.68 -0.74 5.64
N VAL A 74 6.46 -0.28 5.91
CA VAL A 74 5.87 -0.20 7.25
C VAL A 74 4.66 -1.13 7.30
N LEU A 75 4.62 -2.02 8.29
CA LEU A 75 3.47 -2.86 8.61
C LEU A 75 2.80 -2.28 9.85
N ASP A 76 1.72 -1.54 9.67
CA ASP A 76 0.99 -0.92 10.77
C ASP A 76 -0.13 -1.84 11.26
N GLU A 77 -0.30 -1.95 12.58
CA GLU A 77 -1.26 -2.87 13.22
C GLU A 77 -1.10 -4.34 12.74
N ALA A 78 0.14 -4.83 12.65
CA ALA A 78 0.43 -6.17 12.13
C ALA A 78 -0.27 -7.30 12.90
N GLY A 79 -0.44 -7.16 14.22
CA GLY A 79 -1.21 -8.13 15.02
C GLY A 79 -2.68 -8.21 14.58
N GLN A 80 -3.29 -7.08 14.22
CA GLN A 80 -4.65 -7.05 13.67
C GLN A 80 -4.69 -7.67 12.27
N MET A 81 -3.69 -7.41 11.42
CA MET A 81 -3.60 -8.03 10.09
C MET A 81 -3.62 -9.55 10.19
N LEU A 82 -2.86 -10.14 11.11
CA LEU A 82 -2.90 -11.59 11.35
C LEU A 82 -4.27 -12.05 11.87
N ALA A 83 -4.87 -11.31 12.82
CA ALA A 83 -6.16 -11.66 13.42
C ALA A 83 -7.32 -11.67 12.42
N VAL A 84 -7.27 -10.84 11.36
CA VAL A 84 -8.29 -10.79 10.31
C VAL A 84 -7.95 -11.65 9.08
N GLY A 85 -6.84 -12.41 9.14
CA GLY A 85 -6.46 -13.39 8.11
C GLY A 85 -5.63 -12.83 6.95
N PHE A 86 -4.91 -11.72 7.12
CA PHE A 86 -4.00 -11.16 6.11
C PHE A 86 -2.57 -11.73 6.18
N GLU A 87 -2.35 -12.87 6.84
CA GLU A 87 -1.02 -13.46 6.97
C GLU A 87 -0.40 -13.79 5.61
N GLU A 88 -1.11 -14.58 4.78
CA GLU A 88 -0.68 -14.93 3.43
C GLU A 88 -0.49 -13.68 2.56
N ASP A 89 -1.39 -12.71 2.70
CA ASP A 89 -1.34 -11.46 1.96
C ASP A 89 -0.05 -10.68 2.26
N VAL A 90 0.28 -10.53 3.54
CA VAL A 90 1.50 -9.85 3.98
C VAL A 90 2.74 -10.60 3.49
N GLU A 91 2.73 -11.93 3.52
CA GLU A 91 3.84 -12.75 3.05
C GLU A 91 4.09 -12.53 1.54
N VAL A 92 3.04 -12.52 0.72
CA VAL A 92 3.15 -12.22 -0.72
C VAL A 92 3.75 -10.83 -0.96
N ILE A 93 3.32 -9.82 -0.20
CA ILE A 93 3.87 -8.46 -0.31
C ILE A 93 5.38 -8.48 0.00
N LEU A 94 5.78 -9.14 1.08
CA LEU A 94 7.17 -9.24 1.49
C LEU A 94 8.04 -9.95 0.45
N GLN A 95 7.52 -11.00 -0.19
CA GLN A 95 8.22 -11.75 -1.24
C GLN A 95 8.41 -10.94 -2.53
N ASN A 96 7.58 -9.94 -2.79
CA ASN A 96 7.69 -9.06 -3.96
C ASN A 96 8.63 -7.85 -3.74
N LEU A 97 9.13 -7.65 -2.52
CA LEU A 97 10.10 -6.59 -2.23
C LEU A 97 11.51 -6.94 -2.73
N PRO A 98 12.34 -5.92 -3.03
CA PRO A 98 13.75 -6.15 -3.34
C PRO A 98 14.48 -6.84 -2.20
N SER A 99 15.40 -7.74 -2.55
CA SER A 99 16.17 -8.56 -1.61
C SER A 99 17.21 -7.75 -0.82
N GLU A 100 17.69 -6.67 -1.41
CA GLU A 100 18.67 -5.75 -0.83
C GLU A 100 17.93 -4.46 -0.42
N ARG A 101 18.09 -4.05 0.84
CA ARG A 101 17.40 -2.90 1.44
C ARG A 101 18.40 -1.84 1.86
#